data_AF-A0A9D1GZG4-F1
#
_entry.id   AF-A0A9D1GZG4-F1
#
_cell.length_a   1.000
_cell.length_b   1.000
_cell.length_c   1.000
_cell.angle_alpha   90.00
_cell.angle_beta   90.00
_cell.angle_gamma   90.00
#
_symmetry.space_group_name_H-M   'P 1'
#
loop_
_entity.id
_entity.type
_entity.pdbx_description
1 polymer ?
#
loop_
_entity_poly.entity_id
_entity_poly.type
_entity_poly.pdbx_seq_one_letter_code
_entity_poly.pdbx_strand_id
1 'polypeptide(L)'
;MDDQLMVAIAELAGALFLLAGGAVSLAAAIGVLRFPDTTTRAHAGAKPLSLGLFLAVGGLALTLRDPAVIGLLLLVVVFQILTVPVAAHMVGRVAYRSHLIDEKTLVVDELTEDLTRSGYIRSDDQ
;
A
#
# COMPACT_ATOMS: atom_id res chain seq x y z
N MET A 1 33.72 -24.50 1.66
CA MET A 1 32.65 -24.79 2.63
C MET A 1 31.90 -23.52 2.99
N ASP A 2 32.61 -22.41 3.19
CA ASP A 2 32.01 -21.12 3.53
C ASP A 2 31.11 -20.54 2.43
N ASP A 3 31.48 -20.67 1.15
CA ASP A 3 30.66 -20.16 0.03
C ASP A 3 29.30 -20.87 -0.07
N GLN A 4 29.26 -22.20 0.14
CA GLN A 4 28.00 -22.96 0.14
C GLN A 4 27.12 -22.59 1.33
N LEU A 5 27.73 -22.36 2.49
CA LEU A 5 27.02 -21.89 3.69
C LEU A 5 26.38 -20.52 3.43
N MET A 6 27.13 -19.57 2.85
CA MET A 6 26.63 -18.24 2.51
C MET A 6 25.49 -18.27 1.49
N VAL A 7 25.58 -19.15 0.48
CA VAL A 7 24.50 -19.35 -0.48
C VAL A 7 23.23 -19.86 0.21
N ALA A 8 23.35 -20.91 1.01
CA ALA A 8 22.22 -21.51 1.72
C ALA A 8 21.55 -20.53 2.71
N ILE A 9 22.33 -19.71 3.42
CA ILE A 9 21.80 -18.69 4.32
C ILE A 9 20.94 -17.69 3.57
N ALA A 10 21.41 -17.19 2.42
CA ALA A 10 20.64 -16.20 1.66
C ALA A 10 19.45 -16.82 0.90
N GLU A 11 19.49 -18.11 0.53
CA GLU A 11 18.28 -18.82 0.07
C GLU A 11 17.23 -18.95 1.18
N LEU A 12 17.64 -19.32 2.39
CA LEU A 12 16.75 -19.42 3.54
C LEU A 12 16.14 -18.05 3.90
N ALA A 13 16.98 -17.01 3.93
CA ALA A 13 16.53 -15.64 4.16
C ALA A 13 15.57 -15.18 3.06
N GLY A 14 15.88 -15.47 1.79
CA GLY A 14 15.03 -15.17 0.64
C GLY A 14 13.65 -15.84 0.74
N ALA A 15 13.62 -17.13 1.09
CA ALA A 15 12.39 -17.87 1.31
C ALA A 15 11.54 -17.28 2.45
N LEU A 16 12.17 -16.91 3.57
CA LEU A 16 11.48 -16.29 4.70
C LEU A 16 10.87 -14.93 4.31
N PHE A 17 11.61 -14.11 3.56
CA PHE A 17 11.13 -12.83 3.05
C PHE A 17 9.94 -13.00 2.10
N LEU A 18 9.97 -13.99 1.20
CA LEU A 18 8.87 -14.29 0.29
C LEU A 18 7.61 -14.75 1.05
N LEU A 19 7.76 -15.63 2.04
CA LEU A 19 6.66 -16.09 2.88
C LEU A 19 6.04 -14.95 3.69
N ALA A 20 6.87 -14.13 4.32
CA ALA A 20 6.42 -12.97 5.08
C ALA A 20 5.75 -11.93 4.17
N GLY A 21 6.35 -11.63 3.01
CA GLY A 21 5.78 -10.72 2.01
C GLY A 21 4.42 -11.20 1.50
N GLY A 22 4.29 -12.51 1.22
CA GLY A 22 3.03 -13.14 0.85
C GLY A 22 1.97 -13.05 1.95
N ALA A 23 2.33 -13.35 3.20
CA ALA A 23 1.42 -13.25 4.34
C ALA A 23 0.91 -11.82 4.58
N VAL A 24 1.80 -10.83 4.48
CA VAL A 24 1.43 -9.41 4.59
C VAL A 24 0.55 -8.97 3.43
N SER A 25 0.84 -9.43 2.20
CA SER A 25 0.02 -9.13 1.01
C SER A 25 -1.38 -9.72 1.12
N LEU A 26 -1.50 -10.95 1.65
CA LEU A 26 -2.78 -11.58 1.94
C LEU A 26 -3.56 -10.80 3.01
N ALA A 27 -2.88 -10.39 4.10
CA ALA A 27 -3.51 -9.56 5.13
C ALA A 27 -3.99 -8.21 4.57
N ALA A 28 -3.23 -7.60 3.65
CA ALA A 28 -3.62 -6.39 2.94
C ALA A 28 -4.92 -6.59 2.15
N ALA A 29 -4.98 -7.67 1.35
CA ALA A 29 -6.17 -8.02 0.56
C ALA A 29 -7.39 -8.28 1.43
N ILE A 30 -7.22 -9.01 2.55
CA ILE A 30 -8.28 -9.22 3.54
C ILE A 30 -8.73 -7.89 4.15
N GLY A 31 -7.80 -6.99 4.49
CA GLY A 31 -8.12 -5.66 5.01
C GLY A 31 -8.95 -4.83 4.04
N VAL A 32 -8.63 -4.86 2.75
CA VAL A 32 -9.40 -4.18 1.69
C VAL A 32 -10.83 -4.72 1.56
N LEU A 33 -11.04 -6.01 1.81
CA LEU A 33 -12.36 -6.65 1.76
C LEU A 33 -13.18 -6.48 3.05
N ARG A 34 -12.50 -6.41 4.20
CA ARG A 34 -13.16 -6.41 5.52
C ARG A 34 -13.46 -5.01 6.04
N PHE A 35 -12.67 -3.99 5.67
CA PHE A 35 -12.88 -2.66 6.21
C PHE A 35 -14.13 -1.99 5.63
N PRO A 36 -14.95 -1.33 6.47
CA PRO A 36 -16.24 -0.79 6.06
C PRO A 36 -16.13 0.52 5.27
N ASP A 37 -15.12 1.35 5.57
CA ASP A 37 -15.00 2.70 5.01
C ASP A 37 -13.98 2.76 3.87
N THR A 38 -14.22 3.63 2.88
CA THR A 38 -13.36 3.75 1.69
C THR A 38 -11.94 4.21 2.03
N THR A 39 -11.78 5.11 2.99
CA THR A 39 -10.47 5.63 3.41
C THR A 39 -9.68 4.54 4.13
N THR A 40 -10.34 3.78 5.01
CA THR A 40 -9.71 2.64 5.72
C THR A 40 -9.34 1.49 4.78
N ARG A 41 -10.15 1.22 3.74
CA ARG A 41 -9.81 0.28 2.67
C ARG A 41 -8.63 0.76 1.83
N ALA A 42 -8.58 2.05 1.48
CA ALA A 42 -7.46 2.65 0.75
C ALA A 42 -6.15 2.56 1.56
N HIS A 43 -6.22 2.77 2.87
CA HIS A 43 -5.08 2.58 3.77
C HIS A 43 -4.57 1.13 3.77
N ALA A 44 -5.48 0.15 3.84
CA ALA A 44 -5.15 -1.27 3.77
C ALA A 44 -4.58 -1.69 2.42
N GLY A 45 -5.06 -1.08 1.33
CA GLY A 45 -4.56 -1.30 -0.02
C GLY A 45 -3.22 -0.62 -0.31
N ALA A 46 -2.83 0.39 0.47
CA ALA A 46 -1.58 1.11 0.29
C ALA A 46 -0.45 0.58 1.17
N LYS A 47 -0.61 0.64 2.50
CA LYS A 47 0.54 0.47 3.42
C LYS A 47 0.96 -0.99 3.59
N PRO A 48 0.08 -1.91 4.03
CA PRO A 48 0.45 -3.32 4.14
C PRO A 48 0.83 -3.92 2.77
N LEU A 49 0.10 -3.57 1.70
CA LEU A 49 0.39 -4.09 0.36
C LEU A 49 1.80 -3.70 -0.11
N SER A 50 2.20 -2.44 0.06
CA SER A 50 3.54 -1.99 -0.33
C SER A 50 4.64 -2.65 0.49
N LEU A 51 4.41 -2.86 1.80
CA LEU A 51 5.34 -3.61 2.64
C LEU A 51 5.47 -5.06 2.15
N GLY A 52 4.36 -5.74 1.86
CA GLY A 52 4.35 -7.10 1.31
C GLY A 52 5.18 -7.21 0.03
N LEU A 53 5.03 -6.25 -0.88
CA LEU A 53 5.83 -6.18 -2.11
C LEU A 53 7.32 -5.97 -1.81
N PHE A 54 7.69 -5.07 -0.90
CA PHE A 54 9.09 -4.82 -0.57
C PHE A 54 9.78 -6.04 0.03
N LEU A 55 9.08 -6.79 0.89
CA LEU A 55 9.58 -8.07 1.39
C LEU A 55 9.74 -9.09 0.27
N ALA A 56 8.75 -9.21 -0.62
CA ALA A 56 8.82 -10.16 -1.73
C ALA A 56 9.98 -9.85 -2.69
N VAL A 57 10.15 -8.56 -3.05
CA VAL A 57 11.24 -8.07 -3.89
C VAL A 57 12.60 -8.31 -3.21
N GLY A 58 12.73 -8.01 -1.91
CA GLY A 58 13.94 -8.28 -1.15
C GLY A 58 14.28 -9.77 -1.11
N GLY A 59 13.28 -10.63 -0.92
CA GLY A 59 13.47 -12.07 -0.96
C GLY A 59 13.93 -12.57 -2.33
N LEU A 60 13.33 -12.06 -3.40
CA LEU A 60 13.69 -12.43 -4.77
C LEU A 60 15.11 -11.97 -5.14
N ALA A 61 15.54 -10.79 -4.67
CA ALA A 61 16.89 -10.28 -4.85
C ALA A 61 17.94 -11.16 -4.16
N LEU A 62 17.63 -11.67 -2.96
CA LEU A 62 18.52 -12.57 -2.21
C LEU A 62 18.64 -13.97 -2.85
N THR A 63 17.57 -14.45 -3.48
CA THR A 63 17.56 -15.78 -4.12
C THR A 63 18.21 -15.75 -5.49
N LEU A 64 17.85 -14.80 -6.35
CA LEU A 64 18.28 -14.80 -7.76
C LEU A 64 19.67 -14.17 -7.96
N ARG A 65 20.01 -13.11 -7.22
CA ARG A 65 21.31 -12.41 -7.26
C ARG A 65 21.79 -11.99 -8.66
N ASP A 66 20.89 -11.96 -9.64
CA ASP A 66 21.16 -11.55 -11.01
C ASP A 66 21.04 -10.02 -11.12
N PRO A 67 22.07 -9.30 -11.60
CA PRO A 67 22.05 -7.85 -11.74
C PRO A 67 20.91 -7.30 -12.61
N ALA A 68 20.54 -8.00 -13.69
CA ALA A 68 19.45 -7.60 -14.57
C ALA A 68 18.10 -7.73 -13.85
N VAL A 69 17.92 -8.82 -13.09
CA VAL A 69 16.71 -9.02 -12.27
C VAL A 69 16.64 -7.96 -11.16
N ILE A 70 17.74 -7.67 -10.48
CA ILE A 70 17.80 -6.63 -9.44
C ILE A 70 17.42 -5.26 -10.02
N GLY A 71 17.88 -4.93 -11.23
CA GLY A 71 17.49 -3.70 -11.93
C GLY A 71 15.98 -3.61 -12.17
N LEU A 72 15.34 -4.71 -12.59
CA LEU A 72 13.89 -4.76 -12.77
C LEU A 72 13.14 -4.65 -11.43
N LEU A 73 13.65 -5.30 -10.39
CA LEU A 73 13.08 -5.24 -9.05
C LEU A 73 13.12 -3.84 -8.44
N LEU A 74 14.21 -3.09 -8.66
CA LEU A 74 14.28 -1.68 -8.29
C LEU A 74 13.24 -0.85 -9.03
N LEU A 75 13.03 -1.11 -10.32
CA LEU A 75 12.02 -0.42 -11.10
C LEU A 75 10.60 -0.67 -10.56
N VAL A 76 10.30 -1.91 -10.14
CA VAL A 76 9.04 -2.26 -9.46
C VAL A 76 8.85 -1.45 -8.18
N VAL A 77 9.88 -1.33 -7.34
CA VAL A 77 9.82 -0.55 -6.09
C VAL A 77 9.58 0.93 -6.37
N VAL A 78 10.29 1.50 -7.35
CA VAL A 78 10.14 2.91 -7.73
C VAL A 78 8.71 3.19 -8.22
N PHE A 79 8.20 2.37 -9.14
CA PHE A 79 6.82 2.54 -9.61
C PHE A 79 5.81 2.36 -8.48
N GLN A 80 6.00 1.39 -7.58
CA GLN A 80 5.11 1.23 -6.43
C GLN A 80 5.04 2.50 -5.57
N ILE A 81 6.19 3.08 -5.22
CA ILE A 81 6.26 4.28 -4.37
C ILE A 81 5.62 5.48 -5.06
N LEU A 82 5.70 5.57 -6.39
CA LEU A 82 5.07 6.66 -7.15
C LEU A 82 3.56 6.45 -7.33
N THR A 83 3.14 5.23 -7.65
CA THR A 83 1.74 4.92 -7.99
C THR A 83 0.85 4.88 -6.75
N VAL A 84 1.32 4.33 -5.64
CA VAL A 84 0.49 4.14 -4.43
C VAL A 84 -0.04 5.46 -3.85
N PRO A 85 0.77 6.52 -3.65
CA PRO A 85 0.28 7.78 -3.12
C PRO A 85 -0.67 8.49 -4.09
N VAL A 86 -0.39 8.43 -5.39
CA VAL A 86 -1.27 9.01 -6.42
C VAL A 86 -2.62 8.32 -6.41
N ALA A 87 -2.65 6.99 -6.38
CA ALA A 87 -3.88 6.22 -6.28
C ALA A 87 -4.65 6.55 -4.98
N ALA A 88 -3.96 6.59 -3.84
CA ALA A 88 -4.58 6.93 -2.56
C ALA A 88 -5.17 8.35 -2.57
N HIS A 89 -4.47 9.32 -3.15
CA HIS A 89 -4.96 10.70 -3.27
C HIS A 89 -6.20 10.79 -4.18
N MET A 90 -6.19 10.12 -5.34
CA MET A 90 -7.34 10.09 -6.24
C MET A 90 -8.55 9.42 -5.58
N VAL A 91 -8.35 8.28 -4.91
CA VAL A 91 -9.42 7.58 -4.19
C VAL A 91 -9.98 8.47 -3.08
N GLY A 92 -9.13 9.14 -2.29
CA GLY A 92 -9.59 10.06 -1.24
C GLY A 92 -10.42 11.22 -1.79
N ARG A 93 -9.98 11.84 -2.89
CA ARG A 93 -10.72 12.93 -3.55
C ARG A 93 -12.09 12.50 -4.05
N VAL A 94 -12.18 11.31 -4.68
CA VAL A 94 -13.44 10.78 -5.18
C VAL A 94 -14.34 10.36 -4.03
N ALA A 95 -13.79 9.66 -3.03
CA ALA A 95 -14.53 9.19 -1.87
C ALA A 95 -15.21 10.36 -1.12
N TYR A 96 -14.48 11.46 -0.90
CA TYR A 96 -15.03 12.64 -0.23
C TYR A 96 -16.13 13.31 -1.06
N ARG A 97 -15.91 13.52 -2.38
CA ARG A 97 -16.91 14.17 -3.25
C ARG A 97 -18.15 13.31 -3.52
N SER A 98 -18.00 11.99 -3.51
CA SER A 98 -19.08 11.04 -3.77
C SER A 98 -19.76 10.54 -2.49
N HIS A 99 -19.48 11.14 -1.33
CA HIS A 99 -20.08 10.76 -0.04
C HIS A 99 -19.86 9.28 0.32
N LEU A 100 -18.73 8.72 -0.13
CA LEU A 100 -18.34 7.34 0.19
C LEU A 100 -17.52 7.25 1.47
N ILE A 101 -17.28 8.39 2.14
CA ILE A 101 -16.66 8.46 3.46
C ILE A 101 -17.78 8.49 4.50
N ASP A 102 -17.73 7.59 5.47
CA ASP A 102 -18.71 7.56 6.56
C ASP A 102 -18.45 8.72 7.53
N GLU A 103 -19.27 9.79 7.44
CA GLU A 103 -19.17 10.98 8.29
C GLU A 103 -19.22 10.67 9.78
N LYS A 104 -19.86 9.55 10.19
CA LYS A 104 -19.92 9.13 11.59
C LYS A 104 -18.59 8.60 12.12
N THR A 105 -17.67 8.23 11.23
CA THR A 105 -16.33 7.78 11.60
C THR A 105 -15.31 8.92 11.66
N LEU A 106 -15.68 10.11 11.17
CA LEU A 106 -14.83 11.30 11.20
C LEU A 106 -14.97 11.99 12.56
N VAL A 107 -13.88 12.02 13.34
CA VAL A 107 -13.84 12.78 14.61
C VAL A 107 -13.64 14.27 14.36
N VAL A 108 -12.86 14.60 13.33
CA VAL A 108 -12.56 15.98 12.91
C VAL A 108 -12.58 16.01 11.39
N ASP A 109 -13.28 16.99 10.83
CA ASP A 109 -13.37 17.23 9.38
C ASP A 109 -13.08 18.71 9.06
N GLU A 110 -11.79 19.05 9.03
CA GLU A 110 -11.30 20.39 8.67
C GLU A 110 -11.59 20.72 7.19
N LEU A 111 -11.70 19.70 6.33
CA LEU A 111 -11.93 19.91 4.90
C LEU A 111 -13.34 20.47 4.65
N THR A 112 -14.35 19.94 5.35
CA THR A 112 -15.71 20.51 5.28
C THR A 112 -15.72 21.94 5.81
N GLU A 113 -15.06 22.21 6.95
CA GLU A 113 -14.99 23.56 7.52
C GLU A 113 -14.35 24.58 6.55
N ASP A 114 -13.22 24.21 5.94
CA ASP A 114 -12.52 25.06 4.97
C ASP A 114 -13.35 25.29 3.70
N LEU A 115 -14.07 24.27 3.22
CA LEU A 115 -14.98 24.40 2.09
C LEU A 115 -16.12 25.37 2.42
N THR A 116 -16.80 25.20 3.55
CA THR A 116 -17.86 26.12 3.99
C THR A 116 -17.33 27.55 4.14
N ARG A 117 -16.14 27.74 4.71
CA ARG A 117 -15.47 29.05 4.84
C ARG A 117 -15.17 29.69 3.48
N SER A 118 -14.89 28.89 2.45
CA SER A 118 -14.68 29.37 1.07
C SER A 118 -15.98 29.76 0.34
N GLY A 119 -17.15 29.62 0.99
CA GLY A 119 -18.45 29.84 0.37
C GLY A 119 -18.93 28.68 -0.49
N TYR A 120 -18.29 27.51 -0.40
CA TYR A 120 -18.78 26.29 -1.02
C TYR A 120 -20.00 25.79 -0.24
N ILE A 121 -21.18 25.97 -0.82
CA ILE A 121 -22.42 25.36 -0.32
C ILE A 121 -22.57 24.03 -1.02
N ARG A 122 -22.62 22.96 -0.22
CA ARG A 122 -22.84 21.60 -0.71
C ARG A 122 -24.24 21.56 -1.33
N SER A 123 -24.37 20.99 -2.53
CA SER A 123 -25.64 20.95 -3.27
C SER A 123 -26.77 20.22 -2.54
N ASP A 124 -26.40 19.44 -1.52
CA ASP A 124 -27.27 18.47 -0.86
C ASP A 124 -27.80 19.01 0.49
N ASP A 125 -27.33 20.19 0.92
CA ASP A 125 -27.86 20.95 2.07
C ASP A 125 -29.12 21.77 1.71
N GLN A 126 -29.71 21.51 0.53
CA GLN A 126 -30.90 22.17 0.00
C GLN A 126 -32.11 21.22 0.00
#